data_AF-X0ZGF6-F1
#
_entry.id   AF-X0ZGF6-F1
#
_cell.length_a   1.000
_cell.length_b   1.000
_cell.length_c   1.000
_cell.angle_alpha   90.00
_cell.angle_beta   90.00
_cell.angle_gamma   90.00
#
_symmetry.space_group_name_H-M   'P 1'
#
loop_
_entity.id
_entity.type
_entity.pdbx_description
1 polymer ?
#
loop_
_entity_poly.entity_id
_entity_poly.type
_entity_poly.pdbx_seq_one_letter_code
_entity_poly.pdbx_strand_id
1 'polypeptide(L)'
;MVGVDLEAGLKHLKQSLRQIKALLAWEELKHSEAKPDQPPAFTLSDSTETDLRNEYSCFLSTSVQMHSIINDCSANITKAKRQGIKVELSKIERQFYSLNLH
;
A
#
# COMPACT_ATOMS: atom_id res chain seq x y z
N MET A 1 -12.78 23.31 10.73
CA MET A 1 -12.03 22.14 11.23
C MET A 1 -11.96 21.14 10.10
N VAL A 2 -10.77 20.90 9.56
CA VAL A 2 -10.57 19.89 8.51
C VAL A 2 -10.76 18.53 9.20
N GLY A 3 -11.95 17.94 9.05
CA GLY A 3 -12.21 16.59 9.53
C GLY A 3 -11.33 15.65 8.72
N VAL A 4 -10.20 15.25 9.29
CA VAL A 4 -9.33 14.30 8.62
C VAL A 4 -10.06 12.98 8.54
N ASP A 5 -10.37 12.57 7.31
CA ASP A 5 -11.21 11.40 7.05
C ASP A 5 -10.36 10.12 7.13
N LEU A 6 -10.39 9.49 8.32
CA LEU A 6 -9.75 8.21 8.57
C LEU A 6 -10.30 7.09 7.67
N GLU A 7 -11.56 7.19 7.20
CA GLU A 7 -12.15 6.20 6.31
C GLU A 7 -11.59 6.37 4.89
N ALA A 8 -11.39 7.61 4.44
CA ALA A 8 -10.65 7.90 3.21
C ALA A 8 -9.20 7.39 3.27
N GLY A 9 -8.52 7.57 4.41
CA GLY A 9 -7.18 7.03 4.65
C GLY A 9 -7.12 5.50 4.52
N LEU A 10 -8.06 4.77 5.16
CA LEU A 10 -8.16 3.31 5.03
C LEU A 10 -8.40 2.89 3.58
N LYS A 11 -9.28 3.60 2.86
CA LYS A 11 -9.57 3.32 1.45
C LYS A 11 -8.33 3.51 0.59
N HIS A 12 -7.57 4.57 0.83
CA HIS A 12 -6.32 4.86 0.13
C HIS A 12 -5.28 3.76 0.36
N LEU A 13 -5.07 3.33 1.61
CA LEU A 13 -4.16 2.22 1.93
C LEU A 13 -4.58 0.92 1.26
N LYS A 14 -5.88 0.59 1.24
CA LYS A 14 -6.39 -0.61 0.54
C LYS A 14 -6.13 -0.53 -0.96
N GLN A 15 -6.30 0.64 -1.56
CA GLN A 15 -6.04 0.87 -2.98
C GLN A 15 -4.54 0.74 -3.31
N SER A 16 -3.67 1.39 -2.55
CA SER A 16 -2.22 1.30 -2.75
C SER A 16 -1.72 -0.14 -2.57
N LEU A 17 -2.19 -0.87 -1.55
CA LEU A 17 -1.87 -2.29 -1.38
C LEU A 17 -2.31 -3.15 -2.58
N ARG A 18 -3.48 -2.86 -3.16
CA ARG A 18 -3.95 -3.56 -4.37
C ARG A 18 -3.04 -3.25 -5.56
N GLN A 19 -2.62 -2.00 -5.70
CA GLN A 19 -1.74 -1.58 -6.79
C GLN A 19 -0.36 -2.23 -6.68
N ILE A 20 0.22 -2.27 -5.47
CA ILE A 20 1.49 -2.97 -5.20
C ILE A 20 1.38 -4.44 -5.61
N LYS A 21 0.33 -5.15 -5.19
CA LYS A 21 0.12 -6.56 -5.56
C LYS A 21 0.03 -6.76 -7.08
N ALA A 22 -0.65 -5.85 -7.79
CA ALA A 22 -0.76 -5.92 -9.25
C ALA A 22 0.59 -5.70 -9.93
N LEU A 23 1.39 -4.73 -9.46
CA LEU A 23 2.72 -4.45 -9.98
C LEU A 23 3.70 -5.61 -9.70
N LEU A 24 3.62 -6.25 -8.53
CA LEU A 24 4.42 -7.44 -8.23
C LEU A 24 4.08 -8.63 -9.12
N ALA A 25 2.78 -8.89 -9.34
CA ALA A 25 2.36 -9.93 -10.27
C ALA A 25 2.83 -9.63 -11.71
N TRP A 26 2.91 -8.35 -12.07
CA TRP A 26 3.44 -7.93 -13.36
C TRP A 26 4.97 -8.15 -13.46
N GLU A 27 5.74 -7.83 -12.42
CA GLU A 27 7.18 -8.17 -12.35
C GLU A 27 7.42 -9.68 -12.48
N GLU A 28 6.66 -10.50 -11.75
CA GLU A 28 6.77 -11.95 -11.82
C GLU A 28 6.48 -12.49 -13.23
N LEU A 29 5.47 -11.94 -13.90
CA LEU A 29 5.15 -12.28 -15.29
C LEU A 29 6.32 -11.93 -16.23
N LYS A 30 6.89 -10.73 -16.11
CA LYS A 30 8.08 -10.33 -16.90
C LYS A 30 9.25 -11.30 -16.69
N HIS A 31 9.54 -11.66 -15.44
CA HIS A 31 10.60 -12.62 -15.13
C HIS A 31 10.34 -14.01 -15.69
N SER A 32 9.08 -14.47 -15.69
CA SER A 32 8.70 -15.78 -16.24
C SER A 32 8.88 -15.89 -17.77
N GLU A 33 8.84 -14.75 -18.47
CA GLU A 33 9.00 -14.70 -19.94
C GLU A 33 10.44 -14.47 -20.41
N ALA A 34 11.35 -14.12 -19.50
CA ALA A 34 12.77 -13.93 -19.80
C ALA A 34 13.43 -15.29 -20.15
N LYS A 35 13.42 -15.65 -21.44
CA LYS A 35 14.16 -16.81 -21.96
C LYS A 35 15.59 -16.39 -22.32
N PRO A 36 16.62 -17.23 -22.05
CA PRO A 36 18.02 -16.88 -22.29
C PRO A 36 18.37 -16.49 -23.74
N ASP A 37 17.65 -17.05 -24.71
CA ASP A 37 17.98 -16.94 -26.15
C ASP A 37 16.91 -16.22 -26.98
N GLN A 38 15.92 -15.58 -26.35
CA GLN A 38 14.89 -14.81 -27.06
C GLN A 38 14.75 -13.42 -26.46
N PRO A 39 14.71 -12.35 -27.27
CA PRO A 39 14.38 -11.03 -26.75
C PRO A 39 12.98 -11.09 -26.12
N PRO A 40 12.79 -10.50 -24.93
CA PRO A 40 11.50 -10.54 -24.24
C PRO A 40 10.41 -9.97 -25.14
N ALA A 41 9.25 -10.63 -25.18
CA ALA A 41 8.11 -10.20 -25.98
C ALA A 41 7.59 -8.82 -25.54
N PHE A 42 7.84 -8.45 -24.27
CA PHE A 42 7.54 -7.14 -23.71
C PHE A 42 8.84 -6.35 -23.47
N THR A 43 9.21 -5.47 -24.40
CA THR A 43 10.11 -4.35 -24.09
C THR A 43 9.27 -3.21 -23.54
N LEU A 44 8.75 -3.36 -22.32
CA LEU A 44 8.01 -2.33 -21.61
C LEU A 44 8.88 -1.78 -20.48
N SER A 45 9.16 -0.47 -20.61
CA SER A 45 9.96 0.42 -19.77
C SER A 45 10.14 0.02 -18.30
N ASP A 46 11.32 0.36 -17.77
CA ASP A 46 11.76 0.36 -16.34
C ASP A 46 10.81 1.08 -15.34
N SER A 47 9.61 1.50 -15.76
CA SER A 47 8.67 2.23 -14.91
C SER A 47 8.14 1.36 -13.77
N THR A 48 8.02 0.03 -13.93
CA THR A 48 7.40 -0.83 -12.91
C THR A 48 8.13 -0.77 -11.56
N GLU A 49 9.46 -0.74 -11.54
CA GLU A 49 10.23 -0.60 -10.31
C GLU A 49 10.00 0.77 -9.66
N THR A 50 9.95 1.82 -10.47
CA THR A 50 9.67 3.19 -10.01
C THR A 50 8.25 3.32 -9.47
N ASP A 51 7.28 2.74 -10.16
CA ASP A 51 5.86 2.70 -9.78
C ASP A 51 5.67 1.93 -8.46
N LEU A 52 6.35 0.79 -8.32
CA LEU A 52 6.41 0.05 -7.06
C LEU A 52 6.93 0.94 -5.95
N ARG A 53 8.12 1.53 -6.10
CA ARG A 53 8.76 2.40 -5.11
C ARG A 53 7.87 3.58 -4.70
N ASN A 54 7.18 4.17 -5.66
CA ASN A 54 6.24 5.27 -5.41
C ASN A 54 5.05 4.79 -4.57
N GLU A 55 4.45 3.65 -4.92
CA GLU A 55 3.34 3.08 -4.16
C GLU A 55 3.76 2.65 -2.74
N TYR A 56 4.94 2.07 -2.55
CA TYR A 56 5.49 1.82 -1.21
C TYR A 56 5.57 3.09 -0.36
N SER A 57 6.18 4.12 -0.93
CA SER A 57 6.38 5.40 -0.24
C SER A 57 5.05 6.04 0.13
N CYS A 58 4.08 5.96 -0.79
CA CYS A 58 2.72 6.44 -0.60
C CYS A 58 1.99 5.66 0.51
N PHE A 59 2.09 4.34 0.52
CA PHE A 59 1.52 3.47 1.55
C PHE A 59 2.10 3.80 2.93
N LEU A 60 3.43 3.84 3.06
CA LEU A 60 4.11 4.13 4.34
C LEU A 60 3.74 5.50 4.88
N SER A 61 3.80 6.53 4.03
CA SER A 61 3.42 7.90 4.39
C SER A 61 1.98 7.97 4.89
N THR A 62 1.04 7.35 4.16
CA THR A 62 -0.37 7.31 4.54
C THR A 62 -0.56 6.57 5.87
N SER A 63 0.15 5.46 6.09
CA SER A 63 0.03 4.67 7.34
C SER A 63 0.51 5.48 8.56
N VAL A 64 1.65 6.16 8.43
CA VAL A 64 2.19 7.03 9.49
C VAL A 64 1.22 8.18 9.80
N GLN A 65 0.70 8.85 8.78
CA GLN A 65 -0.29 9.91 8.95
C GLN A 65 -1.52 9.40 9.70
N MET A 66 -2.04 8.22 9.32
CA MET A 66 -3.18 7.61 9.99
C MET A 66 -2.92 7.33 11.47
N HIS A 67 -1.75 6.79 11.83
CA HIS A 67 -1.39 6.59 13.24
C HIS A 67 -1.33 7.91 14.00
N SER A 68 -0.78 8.98 13.40
CA SER A 68 -0.77 10.32 14.01
C SER A 68 -2.20 10.80 14.26
N ILE A 69 -3.06 10.80 13.23
CA ILE A 69 -4.44 11.27 13.34
C ILE A 69 -5.21 10.49 14.41
N ILE A 70 -5.04 9.17 14.47
CA ILE A 70 -5.70 8.32 15.47
C ILE A 70 -5.26 8.66 16.90
N ASN A 71 -3.99 9.02 17.09
CA ASN A 71 -3.45 9.41 18.39
C ASN A 71 -3.88 10.84 18.76
N ASP A 72 -3.83 11.78 17.81
CA ASP A 72 -4.14 13.19 18.00
C ASP A 72 -5.66 13.44 18.15
N CYS A 73 -6.49 12.71 17.42
CA CYS A 73 -7.96 12.83 17.47
C CYS A 73 -8.60 11.94 18.55
N SER A 74 -7.83 11.49 19.55
CA SER A 74 -8.31 10.58 20.59
C SER A 74 -9.49 11.11 21.40
N ALA A 75 -9.69 12.43 21.46
CA ALA A 75 -10.82 13.09 22.12
C ALA A 75 -12.09 13.17 21.24
N ASN A 76 -11.96 13.13 19.91
CA ASN A 76 -13.06 13.38 18.96
C ASN A 76 -13.71 12.09 18.43
N ILE A 77 -13.14 10.92 18.74
CA ILE A 77 -13.58 9.63 18.23
C ILE A 77 -13.88 8.70 19.41
N THR A 78 -15.01 8.00 19.36
CA THR A 78 -15.34 7.02 20.39
C THR A 78 -14.27 5.92 20.46
N LYS A 79 -14.03 5.39 21.68
CA LYS A 79 -13.05 4.32 21.89
C LYS A 79 -13.32 3.11 20.98
N ALA A 80 -14.59 2.77 20.74
CA ALA A 80 -15.00 1.69 19.86
C ALA A 80 -14.65 1.97 18.39
N LYS A 81 -15.00 3.15 17.85
CA LYS A 81 -14.67 3.52 16.46
C LYS A 81 -13.15 3.58 16.25
N ARG A 82 -12.42 4.16 17.20
CA ARG A 82 -10.95 4.18 17.20
C ARG A 82 -10.36 2.77 17.16
N GLN A 83 -10.90 1.85 17.97
CA GLN A 83 -10.41 0.47 17.99
C GLN A 83 -10.71 -0.24 16.65
N GLY A 84 -11.89 -0.05 16.08
CA GLY A 84 -12.24 -0.60 14.76
C GLY A 84 -11.27 -0.13 13.67
N ILE A 85 -10.95 1.16 13.64
CA ILE A 85 -9.99 1.72 12.68
C ILE A 85 -8.59 1.14 12.89
N LYS A 86 -8.12 1.04 14.15
CA LYS A 86 -6.81 0.43 14.45
C LYS A 86 -6.74 -1.03 13.98
N VAL A 87 -7.79 -1.81 14.20
CA VAL A 87 -7.84 -3.21 13.76
C VAL A 87 -7.76 -3.31 12.24
N GLU A 88 -8.53 -2.51 11.51
CA GLU A 88 -8.49 -2.49 10.05
C GLU A 88 -7.12 -2.02 9.52
N LEU A 89 -6.55 -0.97 10.10
CA LEU A 89 -5.21 -0.47 9.75
C LEU A 89 -4.15 -1.56 9.93
N SER A 90 -4.11 -2.20 11.09
CA SER A 90 -3.17 -3.29 11.36
C SER A 90 -3.35 -4.50 10.44
N LYS A 91 -4.58 -4.79 9.99
CA LYS A 91 -4.83 -5.85 9.01
C LYS A 91 -4.22 -5.51 7.66
N ILE A 92 -4.35 -4.27 7.20
CA ILE A 92 -3.78 -3.81 5.94
C ILE A 92 -2.25 -3.78 6.01
N GLU A 93 -1.69 -3.25 7.09
CA GLU A 93 -0.24 -3.22 7.33
C GLU A 93 0.36 -4.63 7.35
N ARG A 94 -0.28 -5.59 8.04
CA ARG A 94 0.16 -6.99 8.02
C ARG A 94 0.18 -7.59 6.62
N GLN A 95 -0.84 -7.30 5.81
CA GLN A 95 -0.84 -7.77 4.42
C GLN A 95 0.29 -7.15 3.61
N PHE A 96 0.56 -5.87 3.80
CA PHE A 96 1.69 -5.20 3.16
C PHE A 96 3.03 -5.81 3.56
N TYR A 97 3.28 -6.01 4.86
CA TYR A 97 4.52 -6.64 5.34
C TYR A 97 4.66 -8.10 4.89
N SER A 98 3.55 -8.84 4.75
CA SER A 98 3.57 -10.24 4.28
C SER A 98 4.04 -10.40 2.84
N LEU A 99 4.07 -9.33 2.05
CA LEU A 99 4.57 -9.37 0.69
C LEU A 99 6.12 -9.46 0.65
N ASN A 100 6.81 -9.39 1.79
CA ASN A 100 8.27 -9.56 1.92
C ASN A 100 9.08 -8.69 0.95
N LEU A 101 8.73 -7.41 0.95
CA LEU A 101 9.25 -6.40 0.04
C LEU A 101 10.51 -5.80 0.68
N HIS A 102 11.56 -6.61 0.74
CA HIS A 102 12.87 -6.30 1.33
C HIS A 102 13.94 -6.17 0.26
#